data_AF-A7TSA9-F1
#
_entry.id   AF-A7TSA9-F1
#
_cell.length_a   1.000
_cell.length_b   1.000
_cell.length_c   1.000
_cell.angle_alpha   90.00
_cell.angle_beta   90.00
_cell.angle_gamma   90.00
#
_symmetry.space_group_name_H-M   'P 1'
#
loop_
_entity.id
_entity.type
_entity.pdbx_description
1 polymer ?
#
loop_
_entity_poly.entity_id
_entity_poly.type
_entity_poly.pdbx_seq_one_letter_code
_entity_poly.pdbx_strand_id
1 'polypeptide(L)'
;MLARKFTILNRCLIRNFVRYQSSSLIGESFITKEQISNYLNSETWSVTQYTQFDTDSKVSDDTVLKILKLSGLPNEGIEDSVKLKIKDRLSTQLIFINKLHEVECDYDIDDKYSRIIQRNPKPMTYNEIMLSLKNTEKDSKLGEISGSWEAN
;
A
#
# COMPACT_ATOMS: atom_id res chain seq x y z
N MET A 1 -40.16 -48.11 13.40
CA MET A 1 -38.70 -48.20 13.14
C MET A 1 -38.23 -46.79 12.79
N LEU A 2 -37.55 -46.16 13.74
CA LEU A 2 -37.26 -44.72 13.81
C LEU A 2 -35.96 -44.39 13.05
N ALA A 3 -36.00 -43.44 12.11
CA ALA A 3 -34.80 -42.78 11.60
C ALA A 3 -35.06 -41.27 11.47
N ARG A 4 -34.42 -40.52 12.38
CA ARG A 4 -34.42 -39.06 12.58
C ARG A 4 -33.79 -38.34 11.37
N LYS A 5 -34.48 -37.41 10.69
CA LYS A 5 -34.38 -35.93 10.82
C LYS A 5 -33.01 -35.40 11.28
N PHE A 6 -32.35 -34.59 10.45
CA PHE A 6 -31.86 -33.24 10.78
C PHE A 6 -31.32 -32.56 9.50
N THR A 7 -32.15 -31.76 8.83
CA THR A 7 -31.72 -30.81 7.80
C THR A 7 -31.59 -29.44 8.49
N ILE A 8 -30.34 -28.99 8.66
CA ILE A 8 -30.02 -27.70 9.27
C ILE A 8 -30.30 -26.60 8.24
N LEU A 9 -31.42 -25.91 8.42
CA LEU A 9 -31.74 -24.63 7.76
C LEU A 9 -30.88 -23.53 8.40
N ASN A 10 -29.65 -23.35 7.92
CA ASN A 10 -28.87 -22.15 8.23
C ASN A 10 -29.39 -21.00 7.35
N ARG A 11 -30.38 -20.27 7.88
CA ARG A 11 -30.67 -18.89 7.48
C ARG A 11 -29.47 -18.01 7.84
N CYS A 12 -28.52 -17.87 6.94
CA CYS A 12 -27.55 -16.79 7.01
C CYS A 12 -28.17 -15.57 6.35
N LEU A 13 -28.48 -14.57 7.17
CA LEU A 13 -28.97 -13.26 6.75
C LEU A 13 -27.91 -12.60 5.88
N ILE A 14 -28.16 -12.53 4.57
CA ILE A 14 -27.39 -11.71 3.63
C ILE A 14 -27.67 -10.25 4.01
N ARG A 15 -26.81 -9.68 4.87
CA ARG A 15 -26.68 -8.24 5.04
C ARG A 15 -26.12 -7.70 3.73
N ASN A 16 -27.01 -7.15 2.89
CA ASN A 16 -26.63 -6.30 1.77
C ASN A 16 -25.98 -5.02 2.31
N PHE A 17 -24.70 -5.08 2.64
CA PHE A 17 -23.86 -3.89 2.69
C PHE A 17 -23.60 -3.50 1.24
N VAL A 18 -24.25 -2.43 0.80
CA VAL A 18 -23.98 -1.77 -0.48
C VAL A 18 -22.51 -1.33 -0.44
N ARG A 19 -21.66 -2.03 -1.20
CA ARG A 19 -20.28 -1.63 -1.44
C ARG A 19 -20.30 -0.33 -2.24
N TYR A 20 -20.01 0.79 -1.58
CA TYR A 20 -19.67 2.02 -2.29
C TYR A 20 -18.24 1.85 -2.83
N GLN A 21 -18.13 1.28 -4.03
CA GLN A 21 -16.94 1.48 -4.85
C GLN A 21 -16.80 2.99 -5.05
N SER A 22 -15.75 3.59 -4.50
CA SER A 22 -15.47 5.02 -4.66
C SER A 22 -15.02 5.29 -6.10
N SER A 23 -15.96 5.34 -7.02
CA SER A 23 -15.74 6.08 -8.26
C SER A 23 -15.61 7.56 -7.88
N SER A 24 -14.65 8.25 -8.46
CA SER A 24 -14.61 9.70 -8.40
C SER A 24 -15.88 10.23 -9.06
N LEU A 25 -16.77 10.83 -8.26
CA LEU A 25 -17.98 11.47 -8.76
C LEU A 25 -17.73 12.96 -8.88
N ILE A 26 -17.93 13.50 -10.08
CA ILE A 26 -18.00 14.94 -10.29
C ILE A 26 -19.46 15.34 -10.10
N GLY A 27 -19.73 16.20 -9.10
CA GLY A 27 -21.07 16.74 -8.84
C GLY A 27 -21.52 17.77 -9.88
N GLU A 28 -22.75 18.25 -9.74
CA GLU A 28 -23.29 19.34 -10.55
C GLU A 28 -22.51 20.65 -10.33
N SER A 29 -22.53 21.55 -11.33
CA SER A 29 -21.88 22.85 -11.20
C SER A 29 -22.62 23.74 -10.18
N PHE A 30 -21.87 24.37 -9.28
CA PHE A 30 -22.44 25.37 -8.37
C PHE A 30 -22.84 26.63 -9.17
N ILE A 31 -24.10 27.06 -9.00
CA ILE A 31 -24.69 28.23 -9.65
C ILE A 31 -24.51 29.48 -8.77
N THR A 32 -24.56 29.34 -7.44
CA THR A 32 -24.50 30.46 -6.49
C THR A 32 -23.41 30.26 -5.43
N LYS A 33 -22.91 31.36 -4.84
CA LYS A 33 -21.97 31.31 -3.71
C LYS A 33 -22.55 30.63 -2.47
N GLU A 34 -23.87 30.71 -2.28
CA GLU A 34 -24.57 30.06 -1.17
C GLU A 34 -24.48 28.53 -1.25
N GLN A 35 -24.58 27.95 -2.46
CA GLN A 35 -24.41 26.51 -2.64
C GLN A 35 -23.00 26.04 -2.25
N ILE A 36 -21.97 26.83 -2.54
CA ILE A 36 -20.59 26.53 -2.12
C ILE A 36 -20.49 26.55 -0.58
N SER A 37 -21.05 27.57 0.06
CA SER A 37 -21.04 27.66 1.53
C SER A 37 -21.78 26.48 2.17
N ASN A 38 -22.93 26.10 1.63
CA ASN A 38 -23.70 24.95 2.12
C ASN A 38 -22.96 23.63 1.91
N TYR A 39 -22.27 23.47 0.78
CA TYR A 39 -21.43 22.29 0.53
C TYR A 39 -20.26 22.20 1.53
N LEU A 40 -19.55 23.29 1.78
CA LEU A 40 -18.43 23.32 2.75
C LEU A 40 -18.88 23.11 4.19
N ASN A 41 -20.11 23.52 4.54
CA ASN A 41 -20.71 23.31 5.85
C ASN A 41 -21.43 21.96 5.99
N SER A 42 -21.41 21.12 4.96
CA SER A 42 -22.00 19.78 5.05
C SER A 42 -21.27 18.93 6.09
N GLU A 43 -22.03 18.17 6.87
CA GLU A 43 -21.48 17.24 7.86
C GLU A 43 -20.76 16.10 7.15
N THR A 44 -19.47 16.29 6.92
CA THR A 44 -18.57 15.29 6.35
C THR A 44 -17.45 15.02 7.33
N TRP A 45 -16.99 13.77 7.38
CA TRP A 45 -15.81 13.46 8.20
C TRP A 45 -14.61 14.20 7.66
N SER A 46 -13.91 14.90 8.56
CA SER A 46 -12.59 15.42 8.25
C SER A 46 -11.62 14.26 8.03
N VAL A 47 -10.61 14.47 7.18
CA VAL A 47 -9.55 13.48 6.94
C VAL A 47 -8.85 13.08 8.25
N THR A 48 -8.74 14.01 9.20
CA THR A 48 -8.15 13.75 10.52
C THR A 48 -9.01 12.80 11.35
N GLN A 49 -10.35 12.97 11.36
CA GLN A 49 -11.25 12.04 12.03
C GLN A 49 -11.19 10.65 11.40
N TYR A 50 -11.17 10.57 10.06
CA TYR A 50 -11.07 9.28 9.36
C TYR A 50 -9.73 8.56 9.64
N THR A 51 -8.66 9.31 9.84
CA THR A 51 -7.31 8.77 10.07
C THR A 51 -6.96 8.56 11.55
N GLN A 52 -7.81 8.90 12.52
CA GLN A 52 -7.60 8.61 13.95
C GLN A 52 -7.40 7.13 14.24
N PHE A 53 -6.46 6.80 15.14
CA PHE A 53 -6.11 5.42 15.46
C PHE A 53 -5.81 5.23 16.95
N ASP A 54 -6.14 4.03 17.43
CA ASP A 54 -5.78 3.58 18.78
C ASP A 54 -4.30 3.17 18.81
N THR A 55 -3.59 3.56 19.87
CA THR A 55 -2.12 3.47 19.99
C THR A 55 -1.62 2.13 20.55
N ASP A 56 -2.43 1.08 20.49
CA ASP A 56 -2.19 -0.14 21.27
C ASP A 56 -1.12 -1.08 20.68
N SER A 57 -0.72 -0.93 19.42
CA SER A 57 0.33 -1.79 18.86
C SER A 57 1.72 -1.31 19.27
N LYS A 58 2.43 -2.11 20.08
CA LYS A 58 3.81 -1.81 20.49
C LYS A 58 4.80 -2.70 19.73
N VAL A 59 5.74 -2.08 19.04
CA VAL A 59 6.87 -2.77 18.40
C VAL A 59 7.82 -3.32 19.48
N SER A 60 8.37 -4.51 19.27
CA SER A 60 9.35 -5.11 20.20
C SER A 60 10.77 -4.59 19.99
N ASP A 61 11.62 -4.76 21.00
CA ASP A 61 13.02 -4.36 20.93
C ASP A 61 13.80 -5.11 19.86
N ASP A 62 13.57 -6.41 19.73
CA ASP A 62 14.21 -7.28 18.73
C ASP A 62 13.88 -6.82 17.31
N THR A 63 12.64 -6.38 17.07
CA THR A 63 12.22 -5.85 15.77
C THR A 63 12.99 -4.58 15.42
N VAL A 64 13.19 -3.66 16.37
CA VAL A 64 13.96 -2.43 16.14
C VAL A 64 15.43 -2.74 15.83
N LEU A 65 16.07 -3.61 16.60
CA LEU A 65 17.46 -4.02 16.36
C LEU A 65 17.63 -4.69 14.99
N LYS A 66 16.66 -5.52 14.59
CA LYS A 66 16.63 -6.14 13.27
C LYS A 66 16.49 -5.12 12.14
N ILE A 67 15.61 -4.14 12.28
CA ILE A 67 15.40 -3.08 11.27
C ILE A 67 16.65 -2.22 11.12
N LEU A 68 17.30 -1.84 12.22
CA LEU A 68 18.55 -1.08 12.19
C LEU A 68 19.64 -1.85 11.44
N LYS A 69 19.81 -3.13 11.75
CA LYS A 69 20.74 -4.01 11.05
C LYS A 69 20.45 -4.12 9.55
N LEU A 70 19.18 -4.27 9.16
CA LEU A 70 18.77 -4.33 7.75
C LEU A 70 18.98 -2.99 7.02
N SER A 71 18.88 -1.88 7.74
CA SER A 71 19.09 -0.53 7.20
C SER A 71 20.56 -0.13 7.10
N GLY A 72 21.49 -0.99 7.55
CA GLY A 72 22.91 -0.66 7.64
C GLY A 72 23.23 0.41 8.69
N LEU A 73 22.34 0.62 9.65
CA LEU A 73 22.52 1.59 10.74
C LEU A 73 23.21 0.90 11.94
N PRO A 74 24.04 1.63 12.69
CA PRO A 74 24.68 1.09 13.88
C PRO A 74 23.60 0.65 14.87
N ASN A 75 23.74 -0.55 15.44
CA ASN A 75 22.83 -1.11 16.43
C ASN A 75 23.47 -1.31 17.81
N GLU A 76 24.80 -1.23 17.89
CA GLU A 76 25.58 -1.25 19.13
C GLU A 76 25.66 0.16 19.72
N GLY A 77 25.53 0.28 21.04
CA GLY A 77 25.68 1.56 21.75
C GLY A 77 24.53 2.56 21.56
N ILE A 78 23.39 2.15 20.99
CA ILE A 78 22.20 3.02 20.93
C ILE A 78 21.67 3.24 22.35
N GLU A 79 21.52 4.51 22.74
CA GLU A 79 20.86 4.88 23.98
C GLU A 79 19.40 4.38 24.01
N ASP A 80 18.96 3.86 25.16
CA ASP A 80 17.58 3.39 25.36
C ASP A 80 16.53 4.47 25.04
N SER A 81 16.88 5.75 25.24
CA SER A 81 16.03 6.91 24.90
C SER A 81 15.75 7.01 23.40
N VAL A 82 16.76 6.72 22.57
CA VAL A 82 16.67 6.74 21.10
C VAL A 82 15.90 5.50 20.64
N LYS A 83 16.20 4.34 21.22
CA LYS A 83 15.48 3.09 20.93
C LYS A 83 13.98 3.24 21.22
N LEU A 84 13.60 3.85 22.34
CA LEU A 84 12.21 4.12 22.68
C LEU A 84 11.53 5.04 21.64
N LYS A 85 12.19 6.14 21.24
CA LYS A 85 11.67 7.04 20.19
C LYS A 85 11.47 6.32 18.86
N ILE A 86 12.37 5.40 18.49
CA ILE A 86 12.22 4.59 17.27
C ILE A 86 10.99 3.69 17.39
N LYS A 87 10.81 3.00 18.53
CA LYS A 87 9.64 2.15 18.77
C LYS A 87 8.33 2.92 18.66
N ASP A 88 8.24 4.09 19.29
CA ASP A 88 7.01 4.90 19.29
C ASP A 88 6.68 5.40 17.89
N ARG A 89 7.69 5.91 17.16
CA ARG A 89 7.52 6.37 15.77
C ARG A 89 7.12 5.22 14.85
N LEU A 90 7.81 4.08 14.95
CA LEU A 90 7.53 2.92 14.12
C LEU A 90 6.15 2.34 14.41
N SER A 91 5.75 2.30 15.68
CA SER A 91 4.40 1.88 16.08
C SER A 91 3.34 2.78 15.44
N THR A 92 3.51 4.11 15.55
CA THR A 92 2.62 5.10 14.94
C THR A 92 2.53 4.93 13.41
N GLN A 93 3.67 4.72 12.75
CA GLN A 93 3.73 4.51 11.30
C GLN A 93 3.04 3.22 10.89
N LEU A 94 3.26 2.13 11.62
CA LEU A 94 2.63 0.84 11.35
C LEU A 94 1.13 0.91 11.53
N ILE A 95 0.63 1.53 12.61
CA ILE A 95 -0.81 1.71 12.82
C ILE A 95 -1.45 2.48 11.65
N PHE A 96 -0.80 3.56 11.21
CA PHE A 96 -1.29 4.34 10.07
C PHE A 96 -1.34 3.52 8.78
N ILE A 97 -0.26 2.80 8.46
CA ILE A 97 -0.17 1.97 7.25
C ILE A 97 -1.14 0.79 7.32
N ASN A 98 -1.34 0.20 8.51
CA ASN A 98 -2.20 -0.96 8.70
C ASN A 98 -3.68 -0.68 8.38
N LYS A 99 -4.11 0.60 8.35
CA LYS A 99 -5.43 0.97 7.82
C LYS A 99 -5.63 0.52 6.38
N LEU A 100 -4.55 0.43 5.59
CA LEU A 100 -4.63 -0.07 4.22
C LEU A 100 -5.04 -1.55 4.16
N HIS A 101 -4.88 -2.32 5.24
CA HIS A 101 -5.37 -3.70 5.30
C HIS A 101 -6.89 -3.79 5.42
N GLU A 102 -7.56 -2.72 5.87
CA GLU A 102 -9.02 -2.64 5.97
C GLU A 102 -9.67 -2.12 4.68
N VAL A 103 -8.87 -1.55 3.78
CA VAL A 103 -9.36 -1.05 2.49
C VAL A 103 -9.61 -2.24 1.56
N GLU A 104 -10.86 -2.40 1.12
CA GLU A 104 -11.21 -3.41 0.12
C GLU A 104 -10.45 -3.13 -1.18
N CYS A 105 -9.65 -4.09 -1.64
CA CYS A 105 -9.08 -4.08 -2.98
C CYS A 105 -10.08 -4.67 -3.97
N ASP A 106 -10.09 -4.14 -5.20
CA ASP A 106 -10.84 -4.74 -6.29
C ASP A 106 -10.19 -6.09 -6.66
N TYR A 107 -10.92 -7.19 -6.42
CA TYR A 107 -10.43 -8.56 -6.58
C TYR A 107 -10.19 -8.96 -8.05
N ASP A 108 -10.67 -8.16 -9.00
CA ASP A 108 -10.45 -8.41 -10.43
C ASP A 108 -9.06 -7.92 -10.90
N ILE A 109 -8.29 -7.25 -10.04
CA ILE A 109 -6.93 -6.79 -10.33
C ILE A 109 -5.93 -7.90 -10.02
N ASP A 110 -5.16 -8.34 -11.02
CA ASP A 110 -4.02 -9.25 -10.83
C ASP A 110 -3.02 -8.62 -9.83
N ASP A 111 -2.80 -9.28 -8.69
CA ASP A 111 -1.89 -8.86 -7.63
C ASP A 111 -0.50 -8.47 -8.15
N LYS A 112 -0.05 -9.12 -9.24
CA LYS A 112 1.24 -8.84 -9.89
C LYS A 112 1.29 -7.46 -10.56
N TYR A 113 0.13 -6.90 -10.91
CA TYR A 113 -0.03 -5.60 -11.58
C TYR A 113 -0.89 -4.61 -10.78
N SER A 114 -1.07 -4.84 -9.48
CA SER A 114 -1.82 -4.02 -8.50
C SER A 114 -1.26 -2.59 -8.25
N ARG A 115 -0.66 -1.97 -9.28
CA ARG A 115 -0.18 -0.59 -9.22
C ARG A 115 -1.34 0.37 -9.44
N ILE A 116 -1.31 1.50 -8.73
CA ILE A 116 -2.24 2.64 -8.90
C ILE A 116 -2.35 3.06 -10.37
N ILE A 117 -1.25 2.93 -11.11
CA ILE A 117 -1.20 3.20 -12.55
C ILE A 117 -1.17 1.86 -13.29
N GLN A 118 -2.24 1.56 -14.03
CA GLN A 118 -2.30 0.40 -14.93
C GLN A 118 -1.12 0.46 -15.90
N ARG A 119 -0.24 -0.54 -15.82
CA ARG A 119 0.77 -0.76 -16.85
C ARG A 119 0.23 -1.81 -17.80
N ASN A 120 0.11 -1.44 -19.07
CA ASN A 120 -0.07 -2.38 -20.17
C ASN A 120 1.31 -2.57 -20.83
N PRO A 121 2.25 -3.31 -20.21
CA PRO A 121 3.56 -3.48 -20.81
C PRO A 121 3.40 -4.20 -22.16
N LYS A 122 3.98 -3.65 -23.22
CA LYS A 122 4.05 -4.34 -24.51
C LYS A 122 4.96 -5.57 -24.33
N PRO A 123 4.48 -6.80 -24.56
CA PRO A 123 5.34 -7.98 -24.47
C PRO A 123 6.42 -7.90 -25.55
N MET A 124 7.65 -8.23 -25.18
CA MET A 124 8.76 -8.29 -26.12
C MET A 124 8.67 -9.57 -26.94
N THR A 125 8.58 -9.44 -28.26
CA THR A 125 8.53 -10.56 -29.20
C THR A 125 9.89 -11.24 -29.30
N TYR A 126 9.91 -12.51 -29.74
CA TYR A 126 11.16 -13.24 -29.97
C TYR A 126 12.13 -12.47 -30.87
N ASN A 127 11.63 -11.87 -31.95
CA ASN A 127 12.44 -11.08 -32.87
C ASN A 127 13.00 -9.81 -32.21
N GLU A 128 12.22 -9.11 -31.38
CA GLU A 128 12.71 -7.98 -30.60
C GLU A 128 13.80 -8.41 -29.62
N ILE A 129 13.66 -9.56 -28.94
CA ILE A 129 14.68 -10.11 -28.04
C ILE A 129 15.97 -10.41 -28.83
N MET A 130 15.85 -11.13 -29.96
CA MET A 130 17.01 -11.46 -30.80
C MET A 130 17.69 -10.22 -31.36
N LEU A 131 16.92 -9.19 -31.73
CA LEU A 131 17.45 -7.93 -32.22
C LEU A 131 18.15 -7.14 -31.11
N SER A 132 17.58 -7.12 -29.90
CA SER A 132 18.22 -6.51 -28.73
C SER A 132 19.55 -7.19 -28.40
N LEU A 133 19.61 -8.52 -28.43
CA LEU A 133 20.85 -9.27 -28.17
C LEU A 133 21.93 -8.97 -29.23
N LYS A 134 21.55 -8.87 -30.50
CA LYS A 134 22.49 -8.50 -31.58
C LYS A 134 23.02 -7.08 -31.45
N ASN A 135 22.20 -6.16 -30.97
CA ASN A 135 22.55 -4.74 -30.83
C ASN A 135 23.10 -4.39 -29.44
N THR A 136 23.31 -5.38 -28.55
CA THR A 136 23.88 -5.14 -27.23
C THR A 136 25.38 -4.92 -27.39
N GLU A 137 25.82 -3.68 -27.29
CA GLU A 137 27.23 -3.27 -27.30
C GLU A 137 27.59 -2.62 -25.97
N LYS A 138 28.86 -2.73 -25.55
CA LYS A 138 29.35 -2.09 -24.33
C LYS A 138 29.35 -0.58 -24.51
N ASP A 139 28.65 0.16 -23.67
CA ASP A 139 28.64 1.62 -23.68
C ASP A 139 29.72 2.20 -22.74
N SER A 140 30.65 2.96 -23.32
CA SER A 140 31.67 3.71 -22.59
C SER A 140 31.08 4.71 -21.57
N LYS A 141 29.91 5.29 -21.84
CA LYS A 141 29.26 6.28 -20.96
C LYS A 141 28.63 5.64 -19.73
N LEU A 142 28.34 4.34 -19.79
CA LEU A 142 27.77 3.56 -18.68
C LEU A 142 28.86 2.83 -17.85
N GLY A 143 30.14 2.96 -18.22
CA GLY A 143 31.23 2.27 -17.53
C GLY A 143 31.28 0.77 -17.80
N GLU A 144 30.62 0.28 -18.85
CA GLU A 144 30.55 -1.15 -19.20
C GLU A 144 31.85 -1.68 -19.82
N ILE A 145 32.73 -0.77 -20.25
CA ILE A 145 34.06 -1.09 -20.77
C ILE A 145 35.00 -1.32 -19.58
N SER A 146 35.59 -2.51 -19.48
CA SER A 146 36.56 -2.84 -18.44
C SER A 146 37.73 -1.84 -18.43
N GLY A 147 37.99 -1.24 -17.27
CA GLY A 147 39.02 -0.20 -17.11
C GLY A 147 38.63 1.19 -17.62
N SER A 148 37.35 1.44 -17.97
CA SER A 148 36.88 2.77 -18.38
C SER A 148 36.70 3.76 -17.23
N TRP A 149 36.66 3.27 -15.99
CA TRP A 149 36.62 4.09 -14.78
C TRP A 149 37.61 3.56 -13.76
N GLU A 150 38.23 4.48 -13.02
CA GLU A 150 39.11 4.14 -11.90
C GLU A 150 38.24 3.76 -10.69
N ALA A 151 38.22 2.46 -10.37
CA ALA A 151 37.72 2.00 -9.09
C ALA A 151 38.80 2.30 -8.03
N ASN A 152 38.69 3.48 -7.41
CA ASN A 152 39.45 3.83 -6.20
C ASN A 152 38.92 3.10 -4.97
#